data_AF-A0A0L0W6U6-F1
#
_entry.id   AF-A0A0L0W6U6-F1
#
_cell.length_a   1.000
_cell.length_b   1.000
_cell.length_c   1.000
_cell.angle_alpha   90.00
_cell.angle_beta   90.00
_cell.angle_gamma   90.00
#
_symmetry.space_group_name_H-M   'P 1'
#
loop_
_entity.id
_entity.type
_entity.pdbx_description
1 polymer ?
#
loop_
_entity_poly.entity_id
_entity_poly.type
_entity_poly.pdbx_seq_one_letter_code
_entity_poly.pdbx_strand_id
1 'polypeptide(L)' 'MIKKYLVVCYGILVKAGKWNLEEAEGDEKQIVPNEYQIAVAEYLAGQN' A
#
# COMPACT_ATOMS: atom_id res chain seq x y z
N MET A 1 3.56 3.40 15.69
CA MET A 1 3.99 4.72 15.14
C MET A 1 4.28 4.51 13.67
N ILE A 2 3.53 5.17 12.78
CA ILE A 2 3.71 5.03 11.34
C ILE A 2 5.01 5.69 10.90
N LYS A 3 5.87 4.92 10.22
CA LYS A 3 7.07 5.48 9.59
C LYS A 3 6.69 6.06 8.23
N LYS A 4 6.72 7.38 8.10
CA LYS A 4 6.27 8.08 6.87
C LYS A 4 6.96 7.58 5.59
N TYR A 5 8.24 7.20 5.67
CA TYR A 5 8.96 6.66 4.51
C TYR A 5 8.39 5.31 4.04
N LEU A 6 7.86 4.48 4.96
CA LEU A 6 7.24 3.21 4.60
C LEU A 6 5.93 3.40 3.84
N VAL A 7 5.15 4.45 4.16
CA VAL A 7 3.95 4.81 3.40
C VAL A 7 4.28 5.03 1.92
N VAL A 8 5.36 5.78 1.65
CA VAL A 8 5.84 6.03 0.29
C VAL A 8 6.31 4.74 -0.39
N CYS A 9 7.13 3.93 0.30
CA CYS A 9 7.63 2.66 -0.25
C CYS A 9 6.48 1.70 -0.62
N TYR A 10 5.53 1.49 0.29
CA TYR A 10 4.36 0.66 0.03
C TYR A 10 3.49 1.24 -1.09
N GLY A 11 3.26 2.55 -1.10
CA GLY A 11 2.53 3.22 -2.18
C GLY A 11 3.15 2.98 -3.56
N ILE A 12 4.48 3.07 -3.68
CA ILE A 12 5.19 2.78 -4.93
C ILE A 12 5.00 1.31 -5.34
N LEU A 13 5.11 0.36 -4.40
CA LEU A 13 4.94 -1.07 -4.67
C LEU A 13 3.51 -1.42 -5.10
N VAL A 14 2.51 -0.82 -4.47
CA VAL A 14 1.10 -0.96 -4.83
C VAL A 14 0.84 -0.37 -6.22
N LYS A 15 1.31 0.86 -6.49
CA LYS A 15 1.17 1.52 -7.79
C LYS A 15 1.87 0.76 -8.92
N ALA A 16 2.97 0.06 -8.61
CA ALA A 16 3.68 -0.82 -9.54
C ALA A 16 3.04 -2.21 -9.70
N GLY A 17 1.94 -2.49 -9.00
CA GLY A 17 1.23 -3.78 -9.04
C GLY A 17 2.01 -4.95 -8.45
N LYS A 18 3.03 -4.68 -7.62
CA LYS A 18 3.87 -5.69 -6.95
C LYS A 18 3.28 -6.15 -5.62
N TRP A 19 2.57 -5.27 -4.96
CA TRP A 19 1.90 -5.51 -3.68
C TRP A 19 0.43 -5.13 -3.80
N ASN A 20 -0.40 -5.77 -3.00
CA ASN A 20 -1.80 -5.41 -2.87
C ASN A 20 -2.00 -4.50 -1.66
N LEU A 21 -2.87 -3.50 -1.81
CA LEU A 21 -3.25 -2.64 -0.70
C LEU A 21 -4.07 -3.42 0.33
N GLU A 22 -4.98 -4.25 -0.14
CA GLU A 22 -5.88 -5.11 0.63
C GLU A 22 -5.90 -6.51 0.01
N GLU A 23 -6.53 -7.48 0.67
CA GLU A 23 -6.72 -8.80 0.09
C GLU A 23 -7.48 -8.70 -1.25
N ALA A 24 -6.96 -9.38 -2.27
CA ALA A 24 -7.60 -9.49 -3.57
C ALA A 24 -7.78 -10.97 -3.90
N GLU A 25 -9.01 -11.36 -4.24
CA GLU A 25 -9.34 -12.76 -4.50
C GLU A 25 -8.55 -13.29 -5.71
N GLY A 26 -7.87 -14.42 -5.53
CA GLY A 26 -7.05 -15.04 -6.57
C GLY A 26 -5.67 -14.39 -6.78
N ASP A 27 -5.25 -13.46 -5.92
CA ASP A 27 -3.93 -12.84 -6.00
C ASP A 27 -3.06 -13.23 -4.79
N GLU A 28 -1.84 -13.69 -5.07
CA GLU A 28 -0.87 -14.17 -4.06
C GLU A 28 0.22 -13.13 -3.73
N LYS A 29 0.08 -11.90 -4.22
CA LYS A 29 1.02 -10.81 -3.88
C LYS A 29 1.01 -10.50 -2.40
N GLN A 30 2.14 -9.97 -1.93
CA GLN A 30 2.25 -9.44 -0.58
C GLN A 30 1.26 -8.29 -0.36
N ILE A 31 0.67 -8.27 0.83
CA ILE A 31 -0.31 -7.25 1.23
C ILE A 31 0.36 -6.23 2.13
N VAL A 32 0.03 -4.95 1.94
CA VAL A 32 0.49 -3.88 2.82
C VAL A 32 0.07 -4.19 4.27
N PRO A 33 0.98 -4.10 5.27
CA PRO A 33 0.60 -4.38 6.65
C PRO A 33 -0.55 -3.47 7.10
N ASN A 34 -1.48 -4.02 7.89
CA ASN A 34 -2.72 -3.35 8.27
C ASN A 34 -2.51 -1.92 8.80
N GLU A 35 -1.50 -1.72 9.67
CA GLU A 35 -1.17 -0.40 10.24
C GLU A 35 -0.76 0.67 9.20
N TYR A 36 -0.43 0.28 7.97
CA TYR A 36 -0.07 1.17 6.87
C TYR A 36 -1.18 1.31 5.81
N GLN A 37 -2.18 0.44 5.76
CA GLN A 37 -3.16 0.40 4.66
C GLN A 37 -3.88 1.74 4.46
N ILE A 38 -4.43 2.33 5.51
CA ILE A 38 -5.13 3.62 5.44
C ILE A 38 -4.19 4.72 4.96
N ALA A 39 -3.01 4.84 5.57
CA ALA A 39 -2.05 5.88 5.21
C ALA A 39 -1.55 5.74 3.76
N VAL A 40 -1.40 4.50 3.27
CA VAL A 40 -1.04 4.24 1.87
C VAL A 40 -2.19 4.56 0.93
N ALA A 41 -3.44 4.25 1.30
CA ALA A 41 -4.63 4.61 0.53
C ALA A 41 -4.75 6.13 0.36
N GLU A 42 -4.60 6.89 1.45
CA GLU A 42 -4.60 8.36 1.43
C GLU A 42 -3.47 8.92 0.57
N TYR A 43 -2.26 8.37 0.72
CA TYR A 43 -1.11 8.75 -0.08
C TYR A 43 -1.34 8.54 -1.58
N LEU A 44 -1.89 7.39 -1.98
CA LEU A 44 -2.21 7.08 -3.37
C LEU A 44 -3.31 7.98 -3.92
N ALA A 45 -4.36 8.24 -3.14
CA ALA A 45 -5.45 9.13 -3.54
C ALA A 45 -4.97 10.58 -3.77
N GLY A 46 -3.99 11.04 -2.99
CA GLY A 46 -3.38 12.36 -3.15
C GLY A 46 -2.41 12.50 -4.33
N GLN A 47 -2.14 11.43 -5.08
CA GLN A 47 -1.29 11.45 -6.28
C GLN A 47 -2.07 11.50 -7.60
N ASN A 48 -3.41 11.54 -7.54
CA ASN A 48 -4.27 11.69 -8.72
C ASN A 48 -4.31 13.14 -9.22
#